data_AF-A0A8I0HC81-F1
#
_entry.id   AF-A0A8I0HC81-F1
#
_cell.length_a   1.000
_cell.length_b   1.000
_cell.length_c   1.000
_cell.angle_alpha   90.00
_cell.angle_beta   90.00
_cell.angle_gamma   90.00
#
_symmetry.space_group_name_H-M   'P 1'
#
loop_
_entity.id
_entity.type
_entity.pdbx_description
1 polymer ?
#
loop_
_entity_poly.entity_id
_entity_poly.type
_entity_poly.pdbx_seq_one_letter_code
_entity_poly.pdbx_strand_id
1 'polypeptide(L)' 'MFDITTRDIKYLQGVGPQRATVLNKELNIFSLRDLLYYFPYKYVDRSR' A
#
# COMPACT_ATOMS: atom_id res chain seq x y z
N MET A 1 9.83 19.91 0.22
CA MET A 1 8.44 19.41 0.36
C MET A 1 8.46 17.94 -0.03
N PHE A 2 8.15 17.01 0.87
CA PHE A 2 8.05 15.58 0.51
C PHE A 2 6.74 15.37 -0.27
N ASP A 3 6.82 15.11 -1.58
CA ASP A 3 5.65 14.76 -2.37
C ASP A 3 5.29 13.29 -2.12
N ILE A 4 4.46 13.09 -1.10
CA ILE A 4 3.95 11.78 -0.70
C ILE A 4 2.84 11.28 -1.65
N THR A 5 2.33 12.12 -2.55
CA THR A 5 1.15 11.78 -3.35
C THR A 5 1.49 11.05 -4.65
N THR A 6 2.69 11.27 -5.18
CA THR A 6 3.14 10.74 -6.48
C THR A 6 4.16 9.60 -6.36
N ARG A 7 4.64 9.31 -5.15
CA ARG A 7 5.71 8.35 -4.94
C ARG A 7 5.24 6.91 -5.17
N ASP A 8 5.99 6.17 -5.99
CA ASP A 8 5.77 4.74 -6.21
C ASP A 8 5.85 3.95 -4.90
N ILE A 9 4.93 3.02 -4.72
CA ILE A 9 4.81 2.21 -3.50
C ILE A 9 6.04 1.32 -3.24
N LYS A 10 6.82 0.97 -4.27
CA LYS A 10 8.05 0.17 -4.17
C LYS A 10 9.18 0.84 -3.38
N TYR A 11 9.09 2.16 -3.14
CA TYR A 11 10.07 2.90 -2.34
C TYR A 11 9.65 3.05 -0.88
N LEU A 12 8.47 2.54 -0.51
CA LEU A 12 8.05 2.46 0.88
C LEU A 12 8.86 1.38 1.59
N GLN A 13 9.39 1.71 2.78
CA GLN A 13 10.09 0.74 3.61
C GLN A 13 9.13 -0.42 3.96
N GLY A 14 9.57 -1.66 3.71
CA GLY A 14 8.74 -2.86 3.90
C GLY A 14 7.92 -3.30 2.68
N VAL A 15 7.88 -2.49 1.61
CA VAL A 15 7.33 -2.89 0.30
C VAL A 15 8.48 -3.06 -0.68
N GLY A 16 9.04 -4.27 -0.72
CA GLY A 16 10.01 -4.66 -1.74
C GLY A 16 9.35 -4.86 -3.12
N PRO A 17 10.15 -5.05 -4.19
CA PRO A 17 9.64 -5.20 -5.55
C PRO A 17 8.63 -6.35 -5.71
N GLN A 18 8.81 -7.47 -4.99
CA GLN A 18 7.84 -8.58 -5.00
C GLN A 18 6.49 -8.18 -4.42
N ARG A 19 6.47 -7.46 -3.28
CA ARG A 19 5.23 -6.99 -2.66
C ARG A 19 4.55 -5.93 -3.50
N ALA A 20 5.33 -5.03 -4.12
CA ALA A 20 4.80 -4.03 -5.05
C ALA A 20 4.06 -4.71 -6.22
N THR A 21 4.60 -5.78 -6.81
CA THR A 21 3.93 -6.51 -7.89
C THR A 21 2.59 -7.11 -7.45
N VAL A 22 2.52 -7.69 -6.25
CA VAL A 22 1.27 -8.24 -5.70
C VAL A 22 0.24 -7.13 -5.45
N LEU A 23 0.65 -6.03 -4.80
CA LEU A 23 -0.22 -4.87 -4.53
C LEU A 23 -0.74 -4.24 -5.83
N ASN A 24 0.12 -4.10 -6.84
CA ASN A 24 -0.26 -3.60 -8.15
C ASN A 24 -1.27 -4.52 -8.85
N LYS A 25 -1.05 -5.84 -8.79
CA LYS A 25 -1.86 -6.82 -9.54
C LYS A 25 -3.20 -7.11 -8.87
N GLU A 26 -3.24 -7.21 -7.55
CA GLU A 26 -4.44 -7.61 -6.82
C GLU A 26 -5.29 -6.42 -6.38
N LEU A 27 -4.64 -5.33 -5.96
CA LEU A 27 -5.31 -4.19 -5.33
C LEU A 27 -5.28 -2.92 -6.19
N ASN A 28 -4.59 -2.93 -7.34
CA ASN A 28 -4.38 -1.76 -8.21
C ASN A 28 -3.77 -0.56 -7.47
N ILE A 29 -2.92 -0.80 -6.47
CA ILE A 29 -2.29 0.24 -5.65
C ILE A 29 -0.90 0.52 -6.21
N PHE A 30 -0.71 1.67 -6.86
CA PHE A 30 0.57 2.04 -7.49
C PHE A 30 1.31 3.12 -6.70
N SER A 31 0.55 4.04 -6.11
CA SER A 31 1.08 5.18 -5.36
C SER A 31 0.85 5.05 -3.87
N LEU A 32 1.60 5.84 -3.11
CA LEU A 32 1.41 5.98 -1.66
C LEU A 32 0.01 6.52 -1.32
N ARG A 33 -0.55 7.37 -2.19
CA ARG A 33 -1.92 7.87 -2.06
C ARG A 33 -2.92 6.73 -2.13
N ASP A 34 -2.80 5.85 -3.13
CA ASP A 34 -3.72 4.73 -3.30
C ASP A 34 -3.71 3.83 -2.06
N LEU A 35 -2.54 3.61 -1.45
CA LEU A 35 -2.41 2.81 -0.23
C LEU A 35 -3.09 3.50 0.97
N LEU A 36 -2.93 4.82 1.12
CA LEU A 36 -3.53 5.59 2.22
C LEU A 36 -5.06 5.61 2.14
N TYR A 37 -5.63 5.59 0.93
CA TYR A 37 -7.07 5.56 0.72
C TYR A 37 -7.63 4.14 0.52
N TYR A 38 -6.79 3.11 0.64
CA TYR A 38 -7.23 1.71 0.60
C TYR A 38 -7.55 1.21 2.00
N PHE A 39 -8.84 1.22 2.36
CA PHE A 39 -9.30 0.75 3.65
C PHE A 39 -9.65 -0.75 3.63
N PRO A 40 -9.37 -1.49 4.71
CA PRO A 40 -9.74 -2.89 4.79
C PRO A 40 -11.27 -3.05 4.83
N TYR A 41 -11.80 -4.08 4.15
CA TYR A 41 -13.24 -4.35 4.13
C TYR A 41 -13.78 -4.79 5.50
N LYS A 42 -12.93 -5.42 6.32
CA LYS A 42 -13.28 -5.93 7.64
C LYS A 42 -12.06 -5.93 8.54
N TYR A 43 -12.24 -5.49 9.78
CA TYR A 43 -11.26 -5.64 10.84
C TYR A 43 -11.53 -6.95 11.58
N VAL A 44 -10.49 -7.76 11.75
CA VAL A 44 -10.55 -8.98 12.56
C VAL A 44 -9.93 -8.67 13.91
N ASP A 45 -10.75 -8.68 14.96
CA ASP A 45 -10.28 -8.53 16.33
C ASP A 45 -9.47 -9.77 16.74
N ARG A 46 -8.30 -9.53 17.35
CA ARG A 46 -7.37 -10.56 17.81
C ARG A 46 -7.07 -10.47 19.31
N SER A 47 -7.83 -9.67 20.06
CA SER A 47 -7.72 -9.59 21.51
C SER A 47 -8.12 -10.93 22.14
N ARG A 48 -7.17 -11.56 22.84
CA ARG A 48 -7.37 -12.76 23.66
C ARG A 48 -6.62 -12.62 24.96
#